data_AF-A0A2E1AI74-F1
#
_entry.id   AF-A0A2E1AI74-F1
#
_cell.length_a   1.000
_cell.length_b   1.000
_cell.length_c   1.000
_cell.angle_alpha   90.00
_cell.angle_beta   90.00
_cell.angle_gamma   90.00
#
_symmetry.space_group_name_H-M   'P 1'
#
loop_
_entity.id
_entity.type
_entity.pdbx_description
1 polymer ?
#
loop_
_entity_poly.entity_id
_entity_poly.type
_entity_poly.pdbx_seq_one_letter_code
_entity_poly.pdbx_strand_id
1 'polypeptide(L)'
;MIFRISQVVSFFFVFIFSVGVLLAHDSAPTGGPVTDEPSKEQQAAQTGTLASPLTYAPLLIAGLMATAATRALWMAKQSKYNWVFYAITFLLSAASVIHILLGLEGDMLLLLNGIGYSVLLGARFLPMASKHPYYVVMSGITVVYTLVTIVGYILMHDRLDIVGSATKAIEVALISLLTLQLVGSRSLESTIT
;
A
#
# COMPACT_ATOMS: atom_id res chain seq x y z
N MET A 1 27.37 5.56 -7.73
CA MET A 1 25.92 5.29 -7.85
C MET A 1 25.35 4.50 -6.66
N ILE A 2 26.10 3.56 -6.07
CA ILE A 2 25.74 2.78 -4.86
C ILE A 2 25.40 3.68 -3.64
N PHE A 3 26.06 4.84 -3.51
CA PHE A 3 25.87 5.76 -2.38
C PHE A 3 24.47 6.39 -2.27
N ARG A 4 23.73 6.53 -3.38
CA ARG A 4 22.37 7.12 -3.37
C ARG A 4 21.28 6.09 -3.03
N ILE A 5 21.54 4.81 -3.25
CA ILE A 5 20.57 3.72 -3.02
C ILE A 5 20.49 3.39 -1.53
N SER A 6 21.64 3.36 -0.84
CA SER A 6 21.70 3.19 0.62
C SER A 6 20.92 4.28 1.37
N GLN A 7 20.97 5.53 0.90
CA GLN A 7 20.25 6.63 1.54
C GLN A 7 18.74 6.51 1.38
N VAL A 8 18.23 6.12 0.21
CA VAL A 8 16.78 5.96 0.00
C VAL A 8 16.23 4.80 0.84
N VAL A 9 16.94 3.67 0.90
CA VAL A 9 16.54 2.53 1.72
C VAL A 9 16.58 2.88 3.21
N SER A 10 17.63 3.58 3.67
CA SER A 10 17.72 4.02 5.06
C SER A 10 16.64 5.04 5.41
N PHE A 11 16.33 6.00 4.53
CA PHE A 11 15.26 6.97 4.75
C PHE A 11 13.90 6.29 4.85
N PHE A 12 13.62 5.31 3.99
CA PHE A 12 12.36 4.56 4.01
C PHE A 12 12.22 3.71 5.28
N PHE A 13 13.32 3.07 5.71
CA PHE A 13 13.35 2.26 6.94
C PHE A 13 13.19 3.14 8.20
N VAL A 14 13.90 4.27 8.26
CA VAL A 14 13.78 5.25 9.36
C VAL A 14 12.39 5.89 9.39
N PHE A 15 11.80 6.17 8.23
CA PHE A 15 10.45 6.71 8.15
C PHE A 15 9.40 5.71 8.66
N ILE A 16 9.43 4.46 8.18
CA ILE A 16 8.53 3.40 8.66
C ILE A 16 8.71 3.14 10.16
N PHE A 17 9.95 3.07 10.63
CA PHE A 17 10.25 2.85 12.05
C PHE A 17 9.80 4.03 12.93
N SER A 18 10.03 5.27 12.50
CA SER A 18 9.64 6.48 13.26
C SER A 18 8.12 6.63 13.34
N VAL A 19 7.40 6.33 12.26
CA VAL A 19 5.93 6.33 12.25
C VAL A 19 5.40 5.20 13.16
N GLY A 20 6.00 4.00 13.11
CA GLY A 20 5.62 2.89 13.98
C GLY A 20 5.82 3.18 15.48
N VAL A 21 6.92 3.84 15.85
CA VAL A 21 7.20 4.23 17.26
C VAL A 21 6.27 5.33 17.73
N LEU A 22 5.95 6.31 16.89
CA LEU A 22 5.04 7.40 17.24
C LEU A 22 3.62 6.87 17.52
N LEU A 23 3.15 5.91 16.72
CA LEU A 23 1.82 5.32 16.89
C LEU A 23 1.73 4.35 18.08
N ALA A 24 2.84 3.74 18.48
CA ALA A 24 2.91 2.89 19.68
C ALA A 24 2.88 3.71 21.00
N HIS A 25 3.18 5.01 20.94
CA HIS A 25 3.22 5.88 22.13
C HIS A 25 1.83 6.34 22.58
N ASP A 26 0.85 6.43 21.68
CA ASP A 26 -0.52 6.88 21.99
C ASP A 26 -1.41 5.77 22.58
N SER A 27 -0.93 4.53 22.66
CA SER A 27 -1.69 3.39 23.19
C SER A 27 -1.54 3.18 24.70
N ALA A 28 -0.83 4.05 25.41
CA ALA A 28 -0.66 3.91 26.86
C ALA A 28 -1.99 4.20 27.56
N PRO A 29 -2.59 3.21 28.27
CA PRO A 29 -3.83 3.44 28.98
C PRO A 29 -3.53 4.34 30.18
N THR A 30 -3.91 5.61 30.10
CA THR A 30 -3.97 6.50 31.26
C THR A 30 -5.15 6.05 32.12
N GLY A 31 -4.91 4.99 32.92
CA GLY A 31 -5.84 4.47 33.90
C GLY A 31 -6.08 5.47 35.01
N GLY A 32 -7.05 6.35 34.81
CA GLY A 32 -7.75 7.04 35.89
C GLY A 32 -9.12 6.37 36.12
N PRO A 33 -9.57 6.20 37.37
CA PRO A 33 -10.91 5.72 37.64
C PRO A 33 -11.92 6.81 37.23
N VAL A 34 -12.62 6.60 36.11
CA VAL A 34 -13.73 7.46 35.67
C VAL A 34 -15.03 6.86 36.18
N THR A 35 -15.47 7.34 37.34
CA THR A 35 -16.86 7.25 37.77
C THR A 35 -17.57 8.53 37.37
N ASP A 36 -17.96 8.65 36.10
CA ASP A 36 -18.98 9.61 35.64
C ASP A 36 -19.52 9.11 34.29
N GLU A 37 -20.75 8.58 34.29
CA GLU A 37 -21.45 8.26 33.05
C GLU A 37 -21.59 9.55 32.21
N PRO A 38 -21.17 9.55 30.93
CA PRO A 38 -21.34 10.71 30.08
C PRO A 38 -22.84 11.03 29.95
N SER A 39 -23.21 12.27 30.28
CA SER A 39 -24.60 12.74 30.16
C SER A 39 -25.10 12.55 28.72
N LYS A 40 -26.39 12.21 28.57
CA LYS A 40 -27.05 11.98 27.27
C LYS A 40 -26.89 13.13 26.26
N GLU A 41 -26.55 14.32 26.75
CA GLU A 41 -26.31 15.52 25.95
C GLU A 41 -24.94 15.53 25.25
N GLN A 42 -23.91 14.92 25.85
CA GLN A 42 -22.59 14.75 25.21
C GLN A 42 -22.60 13.67 24.12
N GLN A 43 -23.44 12.63 24.27
CA GLN A 43 -23.63 11.63 23.21
C GLN A 43 -24.39 12.20 21.99
N ALA A 44 -25.30 13.15 22.21
CA ALA A 44 -26.05 13.82 21.13
C ALA A 44 -25.21 14.88 20.37
N ALA A 45 -24.15 15.41 20.98
CA ALA A 45 -23.26 16.39 20.34
C ALA A 45 -22.16 15.75 19.47
N GLN A 46 -21.83 14.46 19.70
CA GLN A 46 -20.85 13.72 18.89
C GLN A 46 -21.44 13.08 17.63
N THR A 47 -22.76 13.07 17.47
CA THR A 47 -23.45 12.77 16.20
C THR A 47 -23.44 13.95 15.25
N GLY A 48 -22.32 14.68 15.16
CA GLY A 48 -22.05 15.50 13.99
C GLY A 48 -21.95 14.55 12.81
N THR A 49 -22.91 14.62 11.90
CA THR A 49 -23.08 13.79 10.70
C THR A 49 -21.88 13.92 9.75
N LEU A 50 -20.72 13.42 10.15
CA LEU A 50 -19.61 13.17 9.25
C LEU A 50 -20.10 12.02 8.38
N ALA A 51 -20.23 12.30 7.08
CA ALA A 51 -20.61 11.30 6.10
C ALA A 51 -19.72 10.07 6.31
N SER A 52 -20.35 8.88 6.40
CA SER A 52 -19.61 7.65 6.66
C SER A 52 -18.49 7.52 5.63
N PRO A 53 -17.30 6.99 5.99
CA PRO A 53 -16.18 6.83 5.06
C PRO A 53 -16.58 6.14 3.73
N LEU A 54 -17.57 5.24 3.81
CA LEU A 54 -18.21 4.56 2.68
C LEU A 54 -18.87 5.51 1.66
N THR A 55 -19.26 6.71 2.08
CA THR A 55 -19.83 7.76 1.20
C THR A 55 -18.82 8.25 0.17
N TYR A 56 -17.52 8.27 0.51
CA TYR A 56 -16.45 8.74 -0.36
C TYR A 56 -15.73 7.60 -1.11
N ALA A 57 -15.96 6.35 -0.72
CA ALA A 57 -15.36 5.18 -1.35
C ALA A 57 -15.60 5.09 -2.88
N PRO A 58 -16.81 5.37 -3.41
CA PRO A 58 -17.05 5.34 -4.86
C PRO A 58 -16.23 6.40 -5.61
N LEU A 59 -16.00 7.55 -5.00
CA LEU A 59 -15.22 8.66 -5.58
C LEU A 59 -13.72 8.34 -5.65
N LEU A 60 -13.19 7.70 -4.60
CA LEU A 60 -11.80 7.21 -4.58
C LEU A 60 -11.58 6.08 -5.60
N ILE A 61 -12.51 5.12 -5.65
CA ILE A 61 -12.48 4.03 -6.65
C ILE A 61 -12.56 4.63 -8.05
N ALA A 62 -13.46 5.57 -8.30
CA ALA A 62 -13.58 6.24 -9.60
C ALA A 62 -12.31 7.01 -9.97
N GLY A 63 -11.66 7.71 -9.04
CA GLY A 63 -10.40 8.42 -9.28
C GLY A 63 -9.22 7.49 -9.62
N LEU A 64 -9.12 6.36 -8.93
CA LEU A 64 -8.09 5.35 -9.20
C LEU A 64 -8.35 4.61 -10.51
N MET A 65 -9.60 4.29 -10.81
CA MET A 65 -9.99 3.71 -12.10
C MET A 65 -9.78 4.70 -13.25
N ALA A 66 -10.06 5.99 -13.05
CA ALA A 66 -9.82 7.03 -14.04
C ALA A 66 -8.33 7.20 -14.32
N THR A 67 -7.47 7.26 -13.29
CA THR A 67 -6.02 7.36 -13.48
C THR A 67 -5.43 6.12 -14.15
N ALA A 68 -5.89 4.92 -13.76
CA ALA A 68 -5.54 3.67 -14.42
C ALA A 68 -5.98 3.63 -15.89
N ALA A 69 -7.22 4.06 -16.19
CA ALA A 69 -7.76 4.12 -17.54
C ALA A 69 -7.05 5.15 -18.42
N THR A 70 -6.76 6.34 -17.87
CA THR A 70 -6.05 7.41 -18.60
C THR A 70 -4.63 6.96 -18.97
N ARG A 71 -3.93 6.27 -18.05
CA ARG A 71 -2.63 5.66 -18.37
C ARG A 71 -2.76 4.49 -19.34
N ALA A 72 -3.74 3.61 -19.18
CA ALA A 72 -3.99 2.50 -20.09
C ALA A 72 -4.25 2.99 -21.52
N LEU A 73 -5.01 4.08 -21.71
CA LEU A 73 -5.24 4.72 -23.00
C LEU A 73 -3.97 5.32 -23.60
N TRP A 74 -3.16 6.04 -22.80
CA TRP A 74 -1.88 6.59 -23.26
C TRP A 74 -0.88 5.49 -23.64
N MET A 75 -0.93 4.34 -22.94
CA MET A 75 -0.04 3.20 -23.15
C MET A 75 -0.52 2.20 -24.19
N ALA A 76 -1.82 2.05 -24.43
CA ALA A 76 -2.38 1.29 -25.56
C ALA A 76 -1.92 1.86 -26.90
N LYS A 77 -1.56 3.14 -26.92
CA LYS A 77 -0.93 3.82 -28.05
C LYS A 77 0.57 3.46 -28.21
N GLN A 78 1.20 2.82 -27.21
CA GLN A 78 2.58 2.34 -27.25
C GLN A 78 2.64 0.80 -27.35
N SER A 79 2.71 0.29 -28.59
CA SER A 79 2.70 -1.14 -29.00
C SER A 79 3.82 -2.06 -28.42
N LYS A 80 4.56 -1.65 -27.38
CA LYS A 80 5.75 -2.37 -26.87
C LYS A 80 5.70 -2.74 -25.38
N TYR A 81 4.52 -2.79 -24.73
CA TYR A 81 4.45 -2.97 -23.28
C TYR A 81 4.09 -4.38 -22.80
N ASN A 82 4.87 -4.87 -21.82
CA ASN A 82 4.73 -6.16 -21.15
C ASN A 82 3.46 -6.22 -20.29
N TRP A 83 2.58 -7.20 -20.56
CA TRP A 83 1.35 -7.48 -19.81
C TRP A 83 1.58 -7.58 -18.27
N VAL A 84 2.75 -8.08 -17.86
CA VAL A 84 3.20 -8.18 -16.46
C VAL A 84 3.20 -6.81 -15.76
N PHE A 85 3.61 -5.75 -16.46
CA PHE A 85 3.63 -4.40 -15.89
C PHE A 85 2.22 -3.91 -15.54
N TYR A 86 1.25 -4.17 -16.41
CA TYR A 86 -0.15 -3.81 -16.17
C TYR A 86 -0.74 -4.60 -15.01
N ALA A 87 -0.49 -5.90 -14.96
CA ALA A 87 -0.97 -6.75 -13.88
C ALA A 87 -0.42 -6.29 -12.51
N ILE A 88 0.87 -5.96 -12.42
CA ILE A 88 1.47 -5.42 -11.19
C ILE A 88 0.85 -4.08 -10.81
N THR A 89 0.70 -3.16 -11.77
CA THR A 89 0.12 -1.83 -11.53
C THR A 89 -1.31 -1.95 -11.02
N PHE A 90 -2.10 -2.82 -11.63
CA PHE A 90 -3.48 -3.10 -11.22
C PHE A 90 -3.53 -3.66 -9.79
N LEU A 91 -2.77 -4.72 -9.48
CA LEU A 91 -2.76 -5.31 -8.14
C LEU A 91 -2.28 -4.34 -7.07
N LEU A 92 -1.26 -3.53 -7.37
CA LEU A 92 -0.74 -2.52 -6.46
C LEU A 92 -1.78 -1.42 -6.18
N SER A 93 -2.52 -0.99 -7.20
CA SER A 93 -3.63 -0.05 -7.04
C SER A 93 -4.80 -0.65 -6.25
N ALA A 94 -5.18 -1.90 -6.54
CA ALA A 94 -6.25 -2.59 -5.81
C ALA A 94 -5.89 -2.74 -4.32
N ALA A 95 -4.65 -3.17 -4.01
CA ALA A 95 -4.17 -3.27 -2.65
C ALA A 95 -4.21 -1.91 -1.93
N SER A 96 -3.71 -0.85 -2.57
CA SER A 96 -3.79 0.52 -2.03
C SER A 96 -5.23 0.92 -1.68
N VAL A 97 -6.17 0.75 -2.62
CA VAL A 97 -7.57 1.14 -2.44
C VAL A 97 -8.20 0.38 -1.27
N ILE A 98 -8.11 -0.95 -1.30
CA ILE A 98 -8.76 -1.82 -0.30
C ILE A 98 -8.24 -1.47 1.09
N HIS A 99 -6.92 -1.30 1.24
CA HIS A 99 -6.31 -0.96 2.53
C HIS A 99 -6.71 0.44 3.03
N ILE A 100 -6.78 1.45 2.15
CA ILE A 100 -7.27 2.78 2.54
C ILE A 100 -8.73 2.69 2.99
N LEU A 101 -9.59 2.01 2.23
CA LEU A 101 -11.01 1.92 2.55
C LEU A 101 -11.25 1.24 3.90
N LEU A 102 -10.65 0.06 4.11
CA LEU A 102 -10.75 -0.66 5.38
C LEU A 102 -10.09 0.11 6.52
N GLY A 103 -8.99 0.81 6.24
CA GLY A 103 -8.31 1.60 7.26
C GLY A 103 -9.10 2.82 7.72
N LEU A 104 -9.90 3.42 6.83
CA LEU A 104 -10.82 4.50 7.18
C LEU A 104 -12.00 4.03 8.05
N GLU A 105 -12.26 2.72 8.15
CA GLU A 105 -13.25 2.15 9.07
C GLU A 105 -12.73 2.01 10.51
N GLY A 106 -11.47 2.39 10.76
CA GLY A 106 -10.88 2.44 12.10
C GLY A 106 -9.57 1.68 12.25
N ASP A 107 -9.12 0.97 11.22
CA ASP A 107 -7.84 0.24 11.25
C ASP A 107 -6.68 1.11 10.73
N MET A 108 -5.99 1.78 11.65
CA MET A 108 -4.84 2.63 11.31
C MET A 108 -3.70 1.88 10.63
N LEU A 109 -3.51 0.59 10.92
CA LEU A 109 -2.46 -0.21 10.29
C LEU A 109 -2.78 -0.47 8.82
N LEU A 110 -4.04 -0.80 8.50
CA LEU A 110 -4.49 -0.91 7.12
C LEU A 110 -4.42 0.44 6.40
N LEU A 111 -4.80 1.54 7.04
CA LEU A 111 -4.72 2.87 6.42
C LEU A 111 -3.28 3.20 6.02
N LEU A 112 -2.33 2.98 6.93
CA LEU A 112 -0.91 3.20 6.67
C LEU A 112 -0.40 2.27 5.57
N ASN A 113 -0.84 1.01 5.55
CA ASN A 113 -0.50 0.06 4.50
C ASN A 113 -0.96 0.55 3.11
N GLY A 114 -2.20 1.06 3.03
CA GLY A 114 -2.78 1.59 1.81
C GLY A 114 -2.10 2.86 1.32
N ILE A 115 -1.67 3.73 2.22
CA ILE A 115 -0.85 4.91 1.89
C ILE A 115 0.51 4.46 1.33
N GLY A 116 1.20 3.52 1.97
CA GLY A 116 2.49 3.06 1.47
C GLY A 116 2.39 2.37 0.11
N TYR A 117 1.32 1.61 -0.17
CA TYR A 117 1.06 1.10 -1.53
C TYR A 117 0.82 2.22 -2.54
N SER A 118 0.11 3.28 -2.16
CA SER A 118 -0.11 4.46 -3.00
C SER A 118 1.20 5.19 -3.33
N VAL A 119 2.09 5.32 -2.35
CA VAL A 119 3.42 5.90 -2.54
C VAL A 119 4.27 5.05 -3.47
N LEU A 120 4.27 3.71 -3.30
CA LEU A 120 4.98 2.79 -4.19
C LEU A 120 4.42 2.81 -5.62
N LEU A 121 3.11 2.93 -5.76
CA LEU A 121 2.43 3.09 -7.06
C LEU A 121 2.85 4.40 -7.73
N GLY A 122 2.84 5.51 -6.99
CA GLY A 122 3.34 6.81 -7.46
C GLY A 122 4.80 6.73 -7.87
N ALA A 123 5.65 6.07 -7.07
CA ALA A 123 7.07 5.88 -7.36
C ALA A 123 7.29 5.14 -8.68
N ARG A 124 6.52 4.06 -8.92
CA ARG A 124 6.58 3.27 -10.17
C ARG A 124 6.22 4.09 -11.42
N PHE A 125 5.53 5.21 -11.25
CA PHE A 125 5.12 6.09 -12.33
C PHE A 125 6.10 7.23 -12.65
N LEU A 126 7.18 7.40 -11.89
CA LEU A 126 8.20 8.39 -12.23
C LEU A 126 8.86 8.09 -13.58
N PRO A 127 9.16 9.10 -14.42
CA PRO A 127 9.79 8.90 -15.73
C PRO A 127 11.22 8.32 -15.65
N MET A 128 11.89 8.45 -14.50
CA MET A 128 13.17 7.76 -14.23
C MET A 128 13.00 6.24 -14.07
N ALA A 129 11.77 5.75 -13.94
CA ALA A 129 11.51 4.33 -13.79
C ALA A 129 11.97 3.52 -15.00
N SER A 130 12.00 4.12 -16.19
CA SER A 130 12.44 3.46 -17.43
C SER A 130 13.90 2.98 -17.44
N LYS A 131 14.72 3.34 -16.43
CA LYS A 131 16.10 2.84 -16.30
C LYS A 131 16.10 1.49 -15.58
N HIS A 132 16.72 0.48 -16.21
CA HIS A 132 16.84 -0.91 -15.71
C HIS A 132 17.12 -1.03 -14.19
N PRO A 133 18.09 -0.31 -13.58
CA PRO A 133 18.35 -0.45 -12.15
C PRO A 133 17.23 0.06 -11.25
N TYR A 134 16.43 1.05 -11.69
CA TYR A 134 15.34 1.58 -10.87
C TYR A 134 14.19 0.58 -10.75
N TYR A 135 13.82 -0.09 -11.85
CA TYR A 135 12.78 -1.12 -11.82
C TYR A 135 13.10 -2.26 -10.87
N VAL A 136 14.35 -2.74 -10.88
CA VAL A 136 14.79 -3.83 -10.00
C VAL A 136 14.68 -3.42 -8.53
N VAL A 137 15.16 -2.21 -8.20
CA VAL A 137 15.11 -1.71 -6.82
C VAL A 137 13.66 -1.48 -6.37
N MET A 138 12.83 -0.81 -7.18
CA MET A 138 11.43 -0.57 -6.83
C MET A 138 10.65 -1.87 -6.67
N SER A 139 10.81 -2.82 -7.59
CA SER A 139 10.15 -4.12 -7.48
C SER A 139 10.61 -4.88 -6.22
N GLY A 140 11.90 -4.82 -5.87
CA GLY A 140 12.42 -5.38 -4.62
C GLY A 140 11.81 -4.73 -3.37
N ILE A 141 11.74 -3.39 -3.33
CA ILE A 141 11.10 -2.66 -2.21
C ILE A 141 9.63 -3.03 -2.10
N THR A 142 8.90 -3.09 -3.22
CA THR A 142 7.49 -3.49 -3.22
C THR A 142 7.30 -4.91 -2.70
N VAL A 143 8.18 -5.86 -3.06
CA VAL A 143 8.13 -7.23 -2.51
C VAL A 143 8.33 -7.22 -1.00
N VAL A 144 9.37 -6.57 -0.50
CA VAL A 144 9.66 -6.51 0.95
C VAL A 144 8.51 -5.85 1.71
N TYR A 145 7.99 -4.74 1.19
CA TYR A 145 6.85 -4.05 1.79
C TYR A 145 5.61 -4.95 1.85
N THR A 146 5.28 -5.63 0.75
CA THR A 146 4.13 -6.55 0.68
C THR A 146 4.30 -7.75 1.62
N LEU A 147 5.53 -8.23 1.84
CA LEU A 147 5.78 -9.27 2.85
C LEU A 147 5.50 -8.76 4.26
N VAL A 148 5.90 -7.52 4.57
CA VAL A 148 5.62 -6.90 5.87
C VAL A 148 4.11 -6.78 6.10
N THR A 149 3.32 -6.42 5.07
CA THR A 149 1.85 -6.33 5.23
C THR A 149 1.20 -7.71 5.43
N ILE A 150 1.70 -8.76 4.78
CA ILE A 150 1.22 -10.14 5.00
C ILE A 150 1.54 -10.59 6.42
N VAL A 151 2.81 -10.45 6.86
CA VAL A 151 3.25 -10.84 8.20
C VAL A 151 2.50 -10.04 9.26
N GLY A 152 2.38 -8.72 9.09
CA GLY A 152 1.66 -7.84 10.01
C GLY A 152 0.21 -8.26 10.20
N TYR A 153 -0.48 -8.68 9.14
CA TYR A 153 -1.85 -9.19 9.25
C TYR A 153 -1.92 -10.50 10.03
N ILE A 154 -1.04 -11.47 9.73
CA ILE A 154 -1.00 -12.76 10.44
C ILE A 154 -0.74 -12.57 11.93
N LEU A 155 0.09 -11.59 12.30
CA LEU A 155 0.43 -11.31 13.69
C LEU A 155 -0.67 -10.54 14.45
N MET A 156 -1.46 -9.70 13.75
CA MET A 156 -2.47 -8.85 14.38
C MET A 156 -3.88 -9.46 14.39
N HIS A 157 -4.15 -10.45 13.52
CA HIS A 157 -5.48 -11.04 13.37
C HIS A 157 -5.52 -12.47 13.91
N ASP A 158 -6.30 -12.69 14.97
CA ASP A 158 -6.53 -14.01 15.55
C ASP A 158 -7.43 -14.91 14.69
N ARG A 159 -8.17 -14.32 13.73
CA ARG A 159 -9.09 -15.04 12.83
C ARG A 159 -8.97 -14.52 11.41
N LEU A 160 -8.98 -15.46 10.46
CA LEU A 160 -9.03 -15.16 9.04
C LEU A 160 -10.46 -14.80 8.64
N ASP A 161 -10.70 -13.53 8.35
CA ASP A 161 -11.93 -13.04 7.75
C ASP A 161 -11.86 -13.16 6.22
N ILE A 162 -13.03 -13.18 5.57
CA ILE A 162 -13.12 -13.37 4.11
C ILE A 162 -12.43 -12.23 3.36
N VAL A 163 -12.57 -10.99 3.87
CA VAL A 163 -12.02 -9.80 3.22
C VAL A 163 -10.51 -9.76 3.38
N GLY A 164 -9.99 -9.94 4.60
CA GLY A 164 -8.55 -10.02 4.84
C GLY A 164 -7.89 -11.13 4.03
N SER A 165 -8.49 -12.34 4.00
CA SER A 165 -8.00 -13.46 3.19
C SER A 165 -7.93 -13.14 1.68
N ALA A 166 -8.97 -12.49 1.14
CA ALA A 166 -8.98 -12.06 -0.26
C ALA A 166 -7.89 -11.00 -0.55
N THR A 167 -7.68 -10.07 0.38
CA THR A 167 -6.64 -9.04 0.25
C THR A 167 -5.25 -9.66 0.26
N LYS A 168 -5.02 -10.71 1.06
CA LYS A 168 -3.75 -11.46 1.07
C LYS A 168 -3.50 -12.24 -0.21
N ALA A 169 -4.54 -12.75 -0.86
CA ALA A 169 -4.40 -13.38 -2.18
C ALA A 169 -3.90 -12.37 -3.23
N ILE A 170 -4.38 -11.11 -3.19
CA ILE A 170 -3.90 -10.02 -4.07
C ILE A 170 -2.41 -9.73 -3.80
N GLU A 171 -2.01 -9.65 -2.53
CA GLU A 171 -0.62 -9.41 -2.12
C GLU A 171 0.32 -10.54 -2.57
N VAL A 172 -0.10 -11.80 -2.44
CA VAL A 172 0.65 -12.96 -2.92
C VAL A 172 0.79 -12.95 -4.45
N ALA A 173 -0.29 -12.61 -5.17
CA ALA A 173 -0.24 -12.47 -6.63
C ALA A 173 0.72 -11.35 -7.06
N LEU A 174 0.72 -10.23 -6.32
CA LEU A 174 1.61 -9.10 -6.56
C LEU A 174 3.08 -9.49 -6.37
N ILE A 175 3.42 -10.17 -5.27
CA ILE A 175 4.78 -10.70 -5.02
C ILE A 175 5.20 -11.66 -6.14
N SER A 176 4.31 -12.56 -6.55
CA SER A 176 4.60 -13.55 -7.59
C SER A 176 4.96 -12.88 -8.92
N LEU A 177 4.17 -11.88 -9.35
CA LEU A 177 4.45 -11.15 -10.59
C LEU A 177 5.70 -10.27 -10.50
N LEU A 178 5.94 -9.61 -9.36
CA LEU A 178 7.16 -8.84 -9.14
C LEU A 178 8.40 -9.72 -9.18
N THR A 179 8.31 -10.93 -8.62
CA THR A 179 9.40 -11.91 -8.62
C THR A 179 9.66 -12.42 -10.04
N LEU A 180 8.62 -12.76 -10.81
CA LEU A 180 8.76 -13.13 -12.21
C LEU A 180 9.41 -12.01 -13.04
N GLN A 181 9.02 -10.76 -12.80
CA GLN A 181 9.63 -9.60 -13.45
C GLN A 181 11.13 -9.49 -13.10
N LEU A 182 11.48 -9.65 -11.83
CA LEU A 182 12.88 -9.58 -11.36
C LEU A 182 13.75 -10.69 -11.94
N VAL A 183 13.24 -11.93 -11.99
CA VAL A 183 13.95 -13.08 -12.57
C VAL A 183 14.13 -12.91 -14.07
N GLY A 184 13.07 -12.49 -14.78
CA GLY A 184 13.13 -12.24 -16.22
C GLY A 184 14.15 -11.15 -16.60
N SER A 185 14.30 -10.11 -15.78
CA SER A 185 15.31 -9.05 -16.01
C SER A 185 16.75 -9.55 -15.85
N ARG A 186 17.03 -10.51 -14.97
CA ARG A 186 18.39 -11.06 -14.76
C ARG A 186 18.86 -11.94 -15.93
N SER A 187 17.96 -12.70 -16.54
CA SER A 187 18.30 -13.61 -17.65
C SER A 187 18.79 -12.90 -18.92
N LEU A 188 18.42 -11.63 -19.10
CA LEU A 188 18.89 -10.82 -20.22
C LEU A 188 20.31 -10.30 -20.00
N GLU A 189 20.71 -10.07 -18.75
CA GLU A 189 22.04 -9.56 -18.40
C GLU A 189 23.13 -10.63 -18.60
N SER A 190 22.81 -11.90 -18.33
CA SER A 190 23.73 -13.05 -18.53
C SER A 190 23.95 -13.46 -19.99
N THR A 191 23.16 -12.95 -20.93
CA THR A 191 23.28 -13.29 -22.37
C THR A 191 24.15 -12.27 -23.13
N ILE A 192 24.39 -11.10 -22.53
CA ILE A 192 25.11 -9.98 -23.16
C ILE A 192 26.57 -9.89 -22.64
N THR A 193 26.91 -10.70 -21.65
CA THR A 193 28.27 -10.82 -21.08
C THR A 193 28.94 -12.10 -21.56
#